data_AF-A0AAU5CA20-F1
#
_entry.id   AF-A0AAU5CA20-F1
#
_cell.length_a   1.000
_cell.length_b   1.000
_cell.length_c   1.000
_cell.angle_alpha   90.00
_cell.angle_beta   90.00
_cell.angle_gamma   90.00
#
_symmetry.space_group_name_H-M   'P 1'
#
loop_
_entity.id
_entity.type
_entity.pdbx_description
1 polymer ?
#
loop_
_entity_poly.entity_id
_entity_poly.type
_entity_poly.pdbx_seq_one_letter_code
_entity_poly.pdbx_strand_id
1 'polypeptide(L)'
;MTDMPLWRRPTRSGWRIDVDEARTRADVIDAAGSVRASVPIEPVQHFTGWFAKRQNAVVSRAFEADGPSLPAREPTAISLRPHDPGAFVSDGADDGRRREKTGRAALHGRNYAFQHTDGQRADATRDGVRIASFVKHGFRPRDGHVSRDDHLPLDETDELVLTVFEKLLRPGRPGAVSDLLTDLS
;
A
#
# COMPACT_ATOMS: atom_id res chain seq x y z
N MET A 1 -11.63 4.89 -22.75
CA MET A 1 -10.49 5.46 -22.02
C MET A 1 -10.04 4.44 -20.99
N THR A 2 -8.81 3.95 -21.09
CA THR A 2 -8.29 2.94 -20.16
C THR A 2 -8.06 3.63 -18.82
N ASP A 3 -8.99 3.40 -17.91
CA ASP A 3 -9.00 4.07 -16.62
C ASP A 3 -7.80 3.57 -15.80
N MET A 4 -6.86 4.48 -15.52
CA MET A 4 -5.58 4.16 -14.89
C MET A 4 -5.83 3.62 -13.47
N PRO A 5 -5.20 2.50 -13.05
CA PRO A 5 -5.46 1.93 -11.73
C PRO A 5 -5.06 2.89 -10.61
N LEU A 6 -5.79 2.87 -9.49
CA LEU A 6 -5.60 3.80 -8.37
C LEU A 6 -4.15 3.87 -7.87
N TRP A 7 -3.44 2.74 -7.88
CA TRP A 7 -2.06 2.68 -7.42
C TRP A 7 -1.07 3.47 -8.30
N ARG A 8 -1.42 3.71 -9.58
CA ARG A 8 -0.65 4.53 -10.53
C ARG A 8 -1.10 5.99 -10.59
N ARG A 9 -2.26 6.31 -10.02
CA ARG A 9 -2.77 7.68 -9.98
C ARG A 9 -1.98 8.50 -8.94
N PRO A 10 -1.60 9.74 -9.26
CA PRO A 10 -1.16 10.67 -8.24
C PRO A 10 -2.23 10.83 -7.16
N THR A 11 -1.81 11.07 -5.92
CA THR A 11 -2.71 11.49 -4.83
C THR A 11 -3.22 12.92 -5.10
N ARG A 12 -4.14 13.41 -4.27
CA ARG A 12 -4.63 14.80 -4.35
C ARG A 12 -3.50 15.84 -4.28
N SER A 13 -2.44 15.56 -3.54
CA SER A 13 -1.26 16.41 -3.38
C SER A 13 -0.20 16.22 -4.47
N GLY A 14 -0.43 15.32 -5.44
CA GLY A 14 0.51 15.05 -6.55
C GLY A 14 1.56 13.97 -6.28
N TRP A 15 1.52 13.33 -5.11
CA TRP A 15 2.44 12.24 -4.76
C TRP A 15 2.08 10.95 -5.50
N ARG A 16 3.06 10.09 -5.75
CA ARG A 16 2.84 8.82 -6.43
C ARG A 16 3.83 7.76 -5.96
N ILE A 17 3.59 6.52 -6.40
CA ILE A 17 4.59 5.46 -6.31
C ILE A 17 5.05 5.07 -7.71
N ASP A 18 6.30 4.68 -7.83
CA ASP A 18 6.84 3.97 -8.98
C ASP A 18 7.39 2.62 -8.53
N VAL A 19 7.33 1.61 -9.38
CA VAL A 19 7.83 0.26 -9.04
C VAL A 19 9.01 -0.06 -9.93
N ASP A 20 10.06 -0.62 -9.33
CA ASP A 20 11.23 -1.06 -10.08
C ASP A 20 10.87 -2.14 -11.12
N GLU A 21 11.73 -2.29 -12.13
CA GLU A 21 11.49 -3.25 -13.21
C GLU A 21 11.36 -4.69 -12.69
N ALA A 22 12.12 -5.03 -11.65
CA ALA A 22 12.08 -6.33 -10.99
C ALA A 22 10.84 -6.54 -10.11
N ARG A 23 10.02 -5.51 -9.86
CA ARG A 23 8.82 -5.54 -9.02
C ARG A 23 9.08 -6.05 -7.60
N THR A 24 10.19 -5.59 -7.03
CA THR A 24 10.63 -5.89 -5.66
C THR A 24 10.65 -4.66 -4.76
N ARG A 25 10.54 -3.46 -5.33
CA ARG A 25 10.56 -2.20 -4.58
C ARG A 25 9.59 -1.18 -5.17
N ALA A 26 8.90 -0.45 -4.29
CA ALA A 26 8.14 0.73 -4.65
C ALA A 26 8.82 1.99 -4.11
N ASP A 27 9.14 2.92 -5.00
CA ASP A 27 9.69 4.24 -4.67
C ASP A 27 8.54 5.24 -4.53
N VAL A 28 8.46 5.93 -3.39
CA VAL A 28 7.49 6.99 -3.10
C VAL A 28 8.07 8.31 -3.59
N ILE A 29 7.36 8.95 -4.51
CA ILE A 29 7.81 10.15 -5.23
C ILE A 29 6.88 11.31 -4.86
N ASP A 30 7.48 12.42 -4.44
CA ASP A 30 6.73 13.64 -4.12
C ASP A 30 6.19 14.36 -5.38
N ALA A 31 5.43 15.43 -5.16
CA ALA A 31 4.87 16.25 -6.23
C ALA A 31 5.94 16.94 -7.11
N ALA A 32 7.16 17.13 -6.59
CA ALA A 32 8.28 17.71 -7.31
C ALA A 32 9.06 16.66 -8.13
N GLY A 33 8.74 15.37 -8.01
CA GLY A 33 9.41 14.28 -8.70
C GLY A 33 10.62 13.70 -7.95
N SER A 34 10.85 14.08 -6.69
CA SER A 34 11.93 13.55 -5.88
C SER A 34 11.51 12.26 -5.17
N VAL A 35 12.38 11.25 -5.17
CA VAL A 35 12.19 10.04 -4.36
C VAL A 35 12.39 10.39 -2.89
N ARG A 36 11.36 10.14 -2.07
CA ARG A 36 11.37 10.43 -0.62
C ARG A 36 11.44 9.17 0.23
N ALA A 37 11.01 8.04 -0.32
CA ALA A 37 11.08 6.75 0.34
C ALA A 37 11.21 5.63 -0.68
N SER A 38 11.75 4.51 -0.24
CA SER A 38 11.67 3.23 -0.93
C SER A 38 11.14 2.17 0.03
N VAL A 39 10.17 1.38 -0.44
CA VAL A 39 9.51 0.34 0.35
C VAL A 39 9.68 -0.99 -0.39
N PRO A 40 10.25 -2.02 0.26
CA PRO A 40 10.20 -3.38 -0.26
C PRO A 40 8.75 -3.82 -0.51
N ILE A 41 8.51 -4.52 -1.60
CA ILE A 41 7.19 -5.07 -1.94
C ILE A 41 7.29 -6.58 -2.14
N GLU A 42 6.17 -7.27 -1.96
CA GLU A 42 6.06 -8.70 -2.22
C GLU A 42 6.46 -8.97 -3.69
N PRO A 43 7.49 -9.82 -3.94
CA PRO A 43 7.91 -10.13 -5.29
C PRO A 43 6.78 -10.79 -6.09
N VAL A 44 6.66 -10.39 -7.35
CA VAL A 44 5.76 -11.08 -8.28
C VAL A 44 6.32 -12.48 -8.54
N GLN A 45 5.55 -13.52 -8.20
CA GLN A 45 5.99 -14.90 -8.46
C GLN A 45 6.14 -15.17 -9.97
N HIS A 46 7.24 -15.84 -10.30
CA HIS A 46 7.55 -16.29 -11.66
C HIS A 46 7.49 -17.81 -11.72
N PHE A 47 6.58 -18.33 -12.54
CA PHE A 47 6.41 -19.76 -12.75
C PHE A 47 7.26 -20.24 -13.93
N THR A 48 7.73 -21.48 -13.83
CA THR A 48 8.45 -22.22 -14.88
C THR A 48 7.71 -23.52 -15.22
N GLY A 49 7.80 -24.00 -16.47
CA GLY A 49 7.16 -25.24 -16.92
C GLY A 49 6.00 -25.04 -17.90
N TRP A 50 5.24 -26.11 -18.17
CA TRP A 50 4.26 -26.17 -19.27
C TRP A 50 3.16 -25.10 -19.20
N PHE A 51 2.74 -24.73 -17.99
CA PHE A 51 1.69 -23.72 -17.76
C PHE A 51 2.21 -22.32 -17.40
N ALA A 52 3.54 -22.15 -17.35
CA ALA A 52 4.19 -20.93 -16.88
C ALA A 52 3.72 -19.68 -17.62
N LYS A 53 3.62 -19.74 -18.95
CA LYS A 53 3.19 -18.58 -19.76
C LYS A 53 1.82 -18.06 -19.35
N ARG A 54 0.86 -18.97 -19.07
CA ARG A 54 -0.49 -18.60 -18.66
C ARG A 54 -0.51 -18.08 -17.23
N GLN A 55 0.19 -18.73 -16.30
CA GLN A 55 0.26 -18.30 -14.90
C GLN A 55 0.94 -16.94 -14.78
N ASN A 56 2.09 -16.74 -15.42
CA ASN A 56 2.82 -15.47 -15.43
C ASN A 56 1.96 -14.34 -16.03
N ALA A 57 1.16 -14.61 -17.06
CA ALA A 57 0.24 -13.63 -17.63
C ALA A 57 -0.89 -13.25 -16.65
N VAL A 58 -1.43 -14.22 -15.91
CA VAL A 58 -2.47 -13.96 -14.88
C VAL A 58 -1.90 -13.12 -13.75
N VAL A 59 -0.75 -13.50 -13.19
CA VAL A 59 -0.12 -12.75 -12.10
C VAL A 59 0.31 -11.36 -12.55
N SER A 60 0.87 -11.24 -13.75
CA SER A 60 1.20 -9.92 -14.31
C SER A 60 -0.04 -9.04 -14.45
N ARG A 61 -1.15 -9.58 -14.95
CA ARG A 61 -2.41 -8.83 -15.09
C ARG A 61 -3.00 -8.42 -13.74
N ALA A 62 -2.91 -9.28 -12.73
CA ALA A 62 -3.32 -8.96 -11.37
C ALA A 62 -2.47 -7.81 -10.80
N PHE A 63 -1.14 -7.88 -10.93
CA PHE A 63 -0.25 -6.81 -10.52
C PHE A 63 -0.57 -5.48 -11.23
N GLU A 64 -0.78 -5.49 -12.55
CA GLU A 64 -1.15 -4.28 -13.29
C GLU A 64 -2.46 -3.67 -12.79
N ALA A 65 -3.45 -4.49 -12.46
CA ALA A 65 -4.76 -4.04 -12.01
C ALA A 65 -4.75 -3.54 -10.55
N ASP A 66 -4.08 -4.29 -9.67
CA ASP A 66 -4.20 -4.16 -8.21
C ASP A 66 -3.00 -3.44 -7.59
N GLY A 67 -1.83 -3.55 -8.22
CA GLY A 67 -0.56 -2.91 -7.85
C GLY A 67 0.32 -3.74 -6.91
N PRO A 68 1.38 -3.13 -6.38
CA PRO A 68 2.35 -3.79 -5.48
C PRO A 68 1.86 -3.88 -4.02
N SER A 69 2.03 -5.01 -3.34
CA SER A 69 1.69 -5.20 -1.91
C SER A 69 2.93 -5.22 -1.03
N LEU A 70 2.78 -4.94 0.27
CA LEU A 70 3.87 -5.16 1.22
C LEU A 70 4.16 -6.67 1.38
N PRO A 71 5.40 -7.04 1.73
CA PRO A 71 5.73 -8.37 2.19
C PRO A 71 4.86 -8.76 3.38
N ALA A 72 4.36 -10.00 3.39
CA ALA A 72 3.47 -10.45 4.45
C ALA A 72 4.23 -10.63 5.79
N ARG A 73 3.49 -10.49 6.90
CA ARG A 73 3.80 -10.98 8.26
C ARG A 73 4.79 -10.19 9.13
N GLU A 74 5.66 -9.35 8.59
CA GLU A 74 6.64 -8.59 9.40
C GLU A 74 6.59 -7.08 9.12
N PRO A 75 6.92 -6.22 10.12
CA PRO A 75 7.18 -4.82 9.87
C PRO A 75 8.21 -4.64 8.76
N THR A 76 7.78 -4.06 7.65
CA THR A 76 8.61 -3.75 6.50
C THR A 76 9.30 -2.42 6.73
N ALA A 77 10.64 -2.42 6.70
CA ALA A 77 11.41 -1.18 6.80
C ALA A 77 11.12 -0.26 5.60
N ILE A 78 10.92 1.02 5.87
CA ILE A 78 10.84 2.07 4.84
C ILE A 78 12.21 2.76 4.80
N SER A 79 12.86 2.74 3.64
CA SER A 79 14.09 3.49 3.45
C SER A 79 13.76 4.93 3.06
N LEU A 80 13.79 5.86 4.02
CA LEU A 80 13.64 7.30 3.75
C LEU A 80 14.92 7.93 3.18
N ARG A 81 16.06 7.45 3.68
CA ARG A 81 17.45 7.72 3.28
C ARG A 81 18.28 6.49 3.65
N PRO A 82 19.43 6.26 2.99
CA PRO A 82 20.39 5.32 3.55
C PRO A 82 20.76 5.82 4.95
N HIS A 83 20.47 5.03 5.99
CA HIS A 83 20.73 5.29 7.41
C HIS A 83 19.64 5.99 8.24
N ASP A 84 18.36 5.97 7.86
CA ASP A 84 17.27 6.27 8.81
C ASP A 84 16.74 4.96 9.43
N PRO A 85 17.11 4.59 10.67
CA PRO A 85 16.86 3.26 11.22
C PRO A 85 15.47 3.10 11.86
N GLY A 86 14.64 4.15 11.91
CA GLY A 86 13.39 4.16 12.69
C GLY A 86 12.10 3.98 11.89
N ALA A 87 12.20 3.90 10.56
CA ALA A 87 11.05 3.96 9.66
C ALA A 87 10.55 2.55 9.30
N PHE A 88 9.35 2.19 9.73
CA PHE A 88 8.73 0.91 9.37
C PHE A 88 7.26 1.06 9.05
N VAL A 89 6.73 0.09 8.31
CA VAL A 89 5.31 -0.07 8.04
C VAL A 89 4.92 -1.53 8.17
N SER A 90 3.80 -1.82 8.82
CA SER A 90 3.26 -3.16 8.96
C SER A 90 1.77 -3.14 8.63
N ASP A 91 1.26 -4.22 8.06
CA ASP A 91 -0.18 -4.47 7.88
C ASP A 91 -0.85 -5.03 9.16
N GLY A 92 -0.08 -5.21 10.24
CA GLY A 92 -0.57 -5.70 11.54
C GLY A 92 -0.53 -7.23 11.71
N ALA A 93 -0.77 -7.71 12.94
CA ALA A 93 -0.76 -9.13 13.31
C ALA A 93 -2.08 -9.85 12.92
N ASP A 94 -2.02 -11.17 12.77
CA ASP A 94 -3.07 -12.05 12.23
C ASP A 94 -4.17 -12.45 13.22
N ASP A 95 -4.18 -11.89 14.44
CA ASP A 95 -5.08 -12.32 15.51
C ASP A 95 -6.45 -11.63 15.38
N GLY A 96 -7.15 -11.82 14.26
CA GLY A 96 -8.48 -11.24 14.04
C GLY A 96 -9.04 -11.43 12.64
N ARG A 97 -10.35 -11.21 12.49
CA ARG A 97 -10.99 -11.17 11.16
C ARG A 97 -10.36 -10.04 10.33
N ARG A 98 -10.31 -10.16 9.00
CA ARG A 98 -9.77 -9.15 8.05
C ARG A 98 -10.10 -7.67 8.34
N ARG A 99 -11.24 -7.41 8.98
CA ARG A 99 -11.74 -6.08 9.41
C ARG A 99 -11.12 -5.56 10.71
N GLU A 100 -10.28 -6.34 11.38
CA GLU A 100 -9.64 -6.05 12.66
C GLU A 100 -8.11 -5.83 12.50
N LYS A 101 -7.59 -5.97 11.26
CA LYS A 101 -6.18 -5.67 10.97
C LYS A 101 -5.91 -4.18 11.17
N THR A 102 -4.87 -3.90 11.95
CA THR A 102 -4.40 -2.55 12.23
C THR A 102 -2.98 -2.42 11.70
N GLY A 103 -2.84 -1.70 10.59
CA GLY A 103 -1.54 -1.33 10.08
C GLY A 103 -0.89 -0.28 10.98
N ARG A 104 0.44 -0.27 11.05
CA ARG A 104 1.21 0.70 11.85
C ARG A 104 2.39 1.22 11.06
N ALA A 105 2.72 2.48 11.24
CA ALA A 105 3.98 3.02 10.79
C ALA A 105 4.58 3.93 11.86
N ALA A 106 5.90 3.90 12.02
CA ALA A 106 6.62 4.90 12.79
C ALA A 106 7.54 5.66 11.83
N LEU A 107 7.50 6.99 11.88
CA LEU A 107 8.29 7.83 10.98
C LEU A 107 8.71 9.12 11.68
N HIS A 108 10.01 9.41 11.72
CA HIS A 108 10.56 10.60 12.37
C HIS A 108 10.01 10.86 13.80
N GLY A 109 9.80 9.80 14.57
CA GLY A 109 9.26 9.88 15.95
C GLY A 109 7.74 10.02 16.07
N ARG A 110 7.00 10.05 14.95
CA ARG A 110 5.53 10.04 14.92
C ARG A 110 5.02 8.63 14.74
N ASN A 111 3.90 8.33 15.38
CA ASN A 111 3.23 7.04 15.26
C ASN A 111 1.97 7.18 14.42
N TYR A 112 1.86 6.33 13.41
CA TYR A 112 0.68 6.25 12.56
C TYR A 112 0.01 4.90 12.75
N ALA A 113 -1.31 4.91 12.80
CA ALA A 113 -2.10 3.69 12.82
C ALA A 113 -3.17 3.74 11.72
N PHE A 114 -3.28 2.63 10.99
CA PHE A 114 -4.25 2.41 9.92
C PHE A 114 -5.25 1.37 10.40
N GLN A 115 -6.39 1.83 10.88
CA GLN A 115 -7.40 0.95 11.43
C GLN A 115 -8.42 0.62 10.35
N HIS A 116 -8.49 -0.65 9.96
CA HIS A 116 -9.58 -1.09 9.10
C HIS A 116 -10.86 -1.10 9.94
N THR A 117 -11.91 -0.45 9.45
CA THR A 117 -13.23 -0.47 10.10
C THR A 117 -14.13 -1.52 9.47
N ASP A 118 -13.91 -1.82 8.18
CA ASP A 118 -14.54 -2.92 7.45
C ASP A 118 -13.68 -3.32 6.22
N GLY A 119 -14.19 -4.21 5.38
CA GLY A 119 -13.47 -4.68 4.19
C GLY A 119 -13.30 -3.64 3.07
N GLN A 120 -13.87 -2.46 3.21
CA GLN A 120 -13.86 -1.36 2.24
C GLN A 120 -13.38 -0.04 2.86
N ARG A 121 -13.26 0.06 4.18
CA ARG A 121 -12.95 1.30 4.88
C ARG A 121 -11.80 1.15 5.86
N ALA A 122 -10.97 2.19 5.92
CA ALA A 122 -9.89 2.28 6.87
C ALA A 122 -9.61 3.74 7.25
N ASP A 123 -9.33 3.98 8.51
CA ASP A 123 -8.95 5.30 9.02
C ASP A 123 -7.45 5.35 9.29
N ALA A 124 -6.82 6.44 8.88
CA ALA A 124 -5.44 6.76 9.21
C ALA A 124 -5.41 7.77 10.35
N THR A 125 -4.66 7.44 11.40
CA THR A 125 -4.44 8.30 12.56
C THR A 125 -2.95 8.58 12.73
N ARG A 126 -2.62 9.78 13.20
CA ARG A 126 -1.29 10.24 13.63
C ARG A 126 -1.36 10.57 15.11
N ASP A 127 -0.60 9.86 15.93
CA ASP A 127 -0.54 10.02 17.38
C ASP A 127 -1.95 10.05 18.03
N GLY A 128 -2.86 9.21 17.51
CA GLY A 128 -4.24 9.09 17.96
C GLY A 128 -5.24 10.07 17.32
N VAL A 129 -4.79 11.02 16.52
CA VAL A 129 -5.65 11.98 15.80
C VAL A 129 -5.90 11.49 14.38
N ARG A 130 -7.17 11.36 13.97
CA ARG A 130 -7.52 10.96 12.60
C ARG A 130 -7.11 12.04 11.60
N ILE A 131 -6.32 11.66 10.59
CA ILE A 131 -5.83 12.56 9.54
C ILE A 131 -6.42 12.25 8.16
N ALA A 132 -6.88 11.01 7.94
CA ALA A 132 -7.55 10.61 6.71
C ALA A 132 -8.46 9.40 6.92
N SER A 133 -9.38 9.19 5.99
CA SER A 133 -10.22 8.01 5.86
C SER A 133 -10.21 7.53 4.41
N PHE A 134 -9.99 6.24 4.21
CA PHE A 134 -10.07 5.57 2.93
C PHE A 134 -11.42 4.88 2.81
N VAL A 135 -12.09 5.06 1.67
CA VAL A 135 -13.31 4.33 1.32
C VAL A 135 -13.16 3.73 -0.07
N LYS A 136 -13.32 2.41 -0.18
CA LYS A 136 -13.44 1.68 -1.43
C LYS A 136 -14.90 1.69 -1.89
N HIS A 137 -15.20 2.21 -3.07
CA HIS A 137 -16.52 2.08 -3.65
C HIS A 137 -16.63 0.78 -4.46
N GLY A 138 -17.53 -0.11 -4.07
CA GLY A 138 -17.82 -1.34 -4.80
C GLY A 138 -16.72 -2.42 -4.73
N PHE A 139 -16.88 -3.46 -5.53
CA PHE A 139 -15.99 -4.64 -5.52
C PHE A 139 -14.72 -4.44 -6.36
N ARG A 140 -14.70 -3.43 -7.24
CA ARG A 140 -13.57 -3.21 -8.15
C ARG A 140 -12.40 -2.52 -7.43
N PRO A 141 -11.16 -2.97 -7.62
CA PRO A 141 -9.95 -2.38 -7.02
C PRO A 141 -9.70 -0.90 -7.40
N ARG A 142 -10.42 -0.39 -8.39
CA ARG A 142 -10.14 0.88 -9.09
C ARG A 142 -10.91 2.08 -8.53
N ASP A 143 -11.90 1.84 -7.68
CA ASP A 143 -12.92 2.84 -7.33
C ASP A 143 -12.79 3.32 -5.87
N GLY A 144 -11.56 3.41 -5.36
CA GLY A 144 -11.28 3.93 -4.01
C GLY A 144 -11.02 5.43 -3.97
N HIS A 145 -11.38 6.08 -2.87
CA HIS A 145 -11.11 7.48 -2.59
C HIS A 145 -10.55 7.65 -1.16
N VAL A 146 -9.55 8.52 -1.01
CA VAL A 146 -9.04 8.98 0.29
C VAL A 146 -9.64 10.34 0.60
N SER A 147 -10.50 10.38 1.62
CA SER A 147 -10.96 11.62 2.22
C SER A 147 -9.96 12.06 3.28
N ARG A 148 -9.42 13.26 3.14
CA ARG A 148 -8.50 13.86 4.12
C ARG A 148 -9.31 14.73 5.09
N ASP A 149 -8.84 14.84 6.32
CA ASP A 149 -9.40 15.82 7.24
C ASP A 149 -8.81 17.20 6.90
N ASP A 150 -9.59 18.03 6.20
CA ASP A 150 -9.13 19.34 5.72
C ASP A 150 -8.86 20.34 6.88
N HIS A 151 -9.20 19.99 8.13
CA HIS A 151 -8.94 20.83 9.30
C HIS A 151 -7.57 20.60 9.96
N LEU A 152 -6.83 19.57 9.53
CA LEU A 152 -5.51 19.26 10.04
C LEU A 152 -4.44 19.57 8.97
N PRO A 153 -3.49 20.47 9.25
CA PRO A 153 -2.38 20.68 8.34
C PRO A 153 -1.55 19.39 8.25
N LEU A 154 -1.39 18.89 7.02
CA LEU A 154 -0.55 17.75 6.69
C LEU A 154 0.79 18.25 6.16
N ASP A 155 1.88 17.69 6.66
CA ASP A 155 3.21 17.98 6.15
C ASP A 155 3.75 16.86 5.25
N GLU A 156 5.00 17.01 4.80
CA GLU A 156 5.66 16.05 3.90
C GLU A 156 5.69 14.62 4.48
N THR A 157 5.85 14.48 5.79
CA THR A 157 5.89 13.16 6.46
C THR A 157 4.51 12.52 6.42
N ASP A 158 3.46 13.30 6.68
CA ASP A 158 2.09 12.82 6.61
C ASP A 158 1.71 12.43 5.19
N GLU A 159 2.11 13.23 4.18
CA GLU A 159 1.86 12.93 2.77
C GLU A 159 2.55 11.65 2.30
N LEU A 160 3.78 11.42 2.74
CA LEU A 160 4.52 10.18 2.46
C LEU A 160 3.77 8.97 3.03
N VAL A 161 3.40 9.04 4.31
CA VAL A 161 2.72 7.95 5.01
C VAL A 161 1.33 7.69 4.41
N LEU A 162 0.57 8.74 4.11
CA LEU A 162 -0.74 8.62 3.46
C LEU A 162 -0.63 8.07 2.04
N THR A 163 0.46 8.36 1.33
CA THR A 163 0.74 7.76 0.02
C THR A 163 1.02 6.27 0.15
N VAL A 164 1.84 5.84 1.12
CA VAL A 164 2.06 4.41 1.42
C VAL A 164 0.73 3.74 1.80
N PHE A 165 -0.06 4.38 2.64
CA PHE A 165 -1.37 3.87 3.04
C PHE A 165 -2.33 3.69 1.86
N GLU A 166 -2.49 4.73 1.04
CA GLU A 166 -3.38 4.72 -0.11
C GLU A 166 -2.94 3.73 -1.20
N LYS A 167 -1.64 3.50 -1.38
CA LYS A 167 -1.15 2.73 -2.52
C LYS A 167 -0.81 1.28 -2.14
N LEU A 168 -0.24 1.07 -0.94
CA LEU A 168 0.30 -0.21 -0.48
C LEU A 168 -0.59 -0.94 0.54
N LEU A 169 -1.22 -0.23 1.50
CA LEU A 169 -1.94 -0.80 2.66
C LEU A 169 -3.49 -0.70 2.59
N ARG A 170 -4.08 -0.63 1.40
CA ARG A 170 -5.52 -0.37 1.26
C ARG A 170 -6.42 -1.41 1.96
N PRO A 171 -7.55 -1.00 2.56
CA PRO A 171 -8.55 -1.94 3.07
C PRO A 171 -9.10 -2.84 1.96
N GLY A 172 -9.35 -4.10 2.31
CA GLY A 172 -9.86 -5.08 1.35
C GLY A 172 -8.83 -5.50 0.29
N ARG A 173 -7.55 -5.20 0.50
CA ARG A 173 -6.46 -5.75 -0.31
C ARG A 173 -5.92 -7.02 0.35
N PRO A 174 -5.84 -8.15 -0.38
CA PRO A 174 -4.97 -9.24 0.02
C PRO A 174 -3.51 -8.82 -0.19
N GLY A 175 -2.56 -9.35 0.58
CA GLY A 175 -1.18 -9.46 0.10
C GLY A 175 -1.24 -10.31 -1.17
N ALA A 176 -1.33 -9.66 -2.34
CA ALA A 176 -2.12 -10.14 -3.48
C ALA A 176 -1.56 -11.39 -4.19
N VAL A 177 -0.48 -11.96 -3.67
CA VAL A 177 0.14 -13.20 -4.14
C VAL A 177 0.00 -14.35 -3.14
N SER A 178 -0.14 -14.07 -1.83
CA SER A 178 -0.25 -15.11 -0.78
C SER A 178 -1.63 -15.78 -0.78
N ASP A 179 -2.72 -15.01 -0.87
CA ASP A 179 -4.07 -15.55 -0.71
C ASP A 179 -4.59 -16.27 -1.97
N LEU A 180 -4.15 -15.85 -3.16
CA LEU A 180 -4.58 -16.49 -4.41
C LEU A 180 -4.06 -17.92 -4.55
N LEU A 181 -2.96 -18.26 -3.86
CA LEU A 181 -2.45 -19.62 -3.73
C LEU A 181 -3.14 -20.40 -2.60
N THR A 182 -3.65 -19.70 -1.58
CA THR A 182 -4.35 -20.32 -0.45
C THR A 182 -5.79 -20.71 -0.83
N ASP A 183 -6.41 -20.00 -1.77
CA ASP A 183 -7.72 -20.36 -2.36
C ASP A 183 -7.63 -21.43 -3.48
N LEU A 184 -6.40 -21.78 -3.92
CA LEU A 184 -6.14 -22.83 -4.93
C LEU A 184 -5.52 -24.10 -4.32
N SER A 185 -5.33 -24.13 -2.99
CA SER A 185 -4.81 -25.27 -2.23
C SER A 185 -5.91 -26.02 -1.50
#